data_AF-A0A1G7RNG3-F1
#
_entry.id   AF-A0A1G7RNG3-F1
#
_cell.length_a   1.000
_cell.length_b   1.000
_cell.length_c   1.000
_cell.angle_alpha   90.00
_cell.angle_beta   90.00
_cell.angle_gamma   90.00
#
_symmetry.space_group_name_H-M   'P 1'
#
loop_
_entity.id
_entity.type
_entity.pdbx_description
1 polymer ?
#
loop_
_entity_poly.entity_id
_entity_poly.type
_entity_poly.pdbx_seq_one_letter_code
_entity_poly.pdbx_strand_id
1 'polypeptide(L)'
;MKKSSDEKRKGLVLGRIALLHAIIDAPHQYVSDEPVRIALSSQLAFSRYENPNMGICGCSLNSLKTQARNVGEGFNGMEKLRVAAHKAILAVKRSKKVPGSRRSLQEIKLTLEQKISSQDRDLLHLTLVIKELRELSLNLTKDFVVDKKLYYDSEIRRIDSMLRDWG
;
A
#
# COMPACT_ATOMS: atom_id res chain seq x y z
N MET A 1 -1.00 23.97 22.49
CA MET A 1 -1.72 22.80 21.93
C MET A 1 -0.71 21.67 21.65
N LYS A 2 -0.67 20.63 22.48
CA LYS A 2 0.19 19.44 22.26
C LYS A 2 -0.52 18.49 21.29
N LYS A 3 -0.10 18.42 20.02
CA LYS A 3 -0.52 17.32 19.13
C LYS A 3 -0.09 15.99 19.76
N SER A 4 -1.04 15.08 19.95
CA SER A 4 -0.86 13.79 20.61
C SER A 4 0.26 12.98 19.97
N SER A 5 1.07 12.31 20.80
CA SER A 5 2.25 11.55 20.39
C SER A 5 1.96 10.48 19.33
N ASP A 6 0.72 9.99 19.23
CA ASP A 6 0.32 8.94 18.29
C ASP A 6 0.04 9.46 16.88
N GLU A 7 -0.36 10.72 16.73
CA GLU A 7 -0.61 11.34 15.42
C GLU A 7 0.69 11.63 14.67
N LYS A 8 1.73 12.05 15.41
CA LYS A 8 3.10 12.15 14.88
C LYS A 8 3.66 10.78 14.49
N ARG A 9 3.32 9.72 15.23
CA ARG A 9 3.75 8.33 14.95
C ARG A 9 3.08 7.72 13.73
N LYS A 10 1.81 8.04 13.47
CA LYS A 10 1.11 7.64 12.24
C LYS A 10 1.65 8.36 11.00
N GLY A 11 1.92 9.67 11.10
CA GLY A 11 2.52 10.45 10.01
C GLY A 11 3.88 9.91 9.54
N LEU A 12 4.69 9.39 10.47
CA LEU A 12 5.99 8.79 10.19
C LEU A 12 5.92 7.57 9.26
N VAL A 13 4.91 6.72 9.45
CA VAL A 13 4.72 5.51 8.65
C VAL A 13 4.12 5.83 7.29
N LEU A 14 3.16 6.76 7.24
CA LEU A 14 2.54 7.20 5.99
C LEU A 14 3.57 7.86 5.05
N GLY A 15 4.48 8.68 5.58
CA GLY A 15 5.57 9.27 4.79
C GLY A 15 6.49 8.21 4.18
N ARG A 16 6.77 7.13 4.91
CA ARG A 16 7.55 5.99 4.41
C ARG A 16 6.82 5.25 3.30
N ILE A 17 5.53 4.98 3.48
CA ILE A 17 4.72 4.29 2.47
C ILE A 17 4.61 5.14 1.20
N ALA A 18 4.37 6.44 1.34
CA ALA A 18 4.35 7.39 0.22
C ALA A 18 5.69 7.41 -0.54
N LEU A 19 6.82 7.43 0.17
CA LEU A 19 8.14 7.33 -0.44
C LEU A 19 8.30 6.02 -1.23
N LEU A 20 7.86 4.88 -0.67
CA LEU A 20 7.96 3.59 -1.34
C LEU A 20 7.14 3.56 -2.64
N HIS A 21 5.91 4.09 -2.62
CA HIS A 21 5.11 4.24 -3.83
C HIS A 21 5.77 5.16 -4.85
N ALA A 22 6.27 6.32 -4.43
CA ALA A 22 6.95 7.26 -5.33
C ALA A 22 8.18 6.62 -6.01
N ILE A 23 8.95 5.81 -5.28
CA ILE A 23 10.10 5.08 -5.84
C ILE A 23 9.65 3.99 -6.83
N ILE A 24 8.56 3.29 -6.53
CA ILE A 24 8.01 2.26 -7.44
C ILE A 24 7.50 2.89 -8.75
N ASP A 25 6.85 4.04 -8.65
CA ASP A 25 6.26 4.73 -9.79
C ASP A 25 7.31 5.45 -10.66
N ALA A 26 8.33 6.06 -10.05
CA ALA A 26 9.37 6.82 -10.73
C ALA A 26 10.80 6.46 -10.28
N PRO A 27 11.25 5.19 -10.44
CA PRO A 27 12.51 4.72 -9.86
C PRO A 27 13.75 5.46 -10.40
N HIS A 28 13.68 5.98 -11.62
CA HIS A 28 14.77 6.73 -12.27
C HIS A 28 15.16 8.00 -11.50
N GLN A 29 14.23 8.62 -10.77
CA GLN A 29 14.50 9.81 -9.97
C GLN A 29 15.35 9.50 -8.72
N TYR A 30 15.34 8.24 -8.27
CA TYR A 30 15.97 7.80 -7.02
C TYR A 30 17.22 6.93 -7.23
N VAL A 31 17.61 6.64 -8.48
CA VAL A 31 18.79 5.79 -8.78
C VAL A 31 20.10 6.38 -8.28
N SER A 32 20.20 7.71 -8.33
CA SER A 32 21.38 8.47 -7.88
C SER A 32 21.27 8.87 -6.41
N ASP A 33 20.15 8.62 -5.75
CA ASP A 33 19.96 8.89 -4.33
C ASP A 33 20.55 7.74 -3.50
N GLU A 34 21.82 7.90 -3.12
CA GLU A 34 22.54 6.91 -2.32
C GLU A 34 21.90 6.66 -0.94
N PRO A 35 21.48 7.70 -0.17
CA PRO A 35 20.74 7.50 1.07
C PRO A 35 19.50 6.60 0.93
N VAL A 36 18.66 6.85 -0.07
CA VAL A 36 17.47 6.04 -0.34
C VAL A 36 17.86 4.60 -0.70
N ARG A 37 18.89 4.42 -1.51
CA ARG A 37 19.37 3.08 -1.89
C ARG A 37 19.89 2.27 -0.71
N ILE A 38 20.68 2.91 0.17
CA ILE A 38 21.18 2.27 1.39
C ILE A 38 20.00 1.91 2.29
N ALA A 39 19.03 2.82 2.46
CA ALA A 39 17.83 2.57 3.24
C ALA A 39 17.04 1.36 2.71
N LEU A 40 16.85 1.26 1.40
CA LEU A 40 16.11 0.18 0.77
C LEU A 40 16.81 -1.18 0.80
N SER A 41 18.09 -1.26 1.17
CA SER A 41 18.84 -2.53 1.19
C SER A 41 18.33 -3.53 2.24
N SER A 42 17.90 -3.04 3.41
CA SER A 42 17.48 -3.88 4.53
C SER A 42 16.41 -3.21 5.39
N GLN A 43 15.65 -4.01 6.14
CA GLN A 43 14.67 -3.51 7.10
C GLN A 43 15.29 -2.57 8.14
N LEU A 44 16.49 -2.93 8.64
CA LEU A 44 17.18 -2.14 9.65
C LEU A 44 17.65 -0.79 9.09
N ALA A 45 18.28 -0.79 7.91
CA ALA A 45 18.68 0.45 7.24
C ALA A 45 17.47 1.32 6.94
N PHE A 46 16.37 0.72 6.46
CA PHE A 46 15.13 1.45 6.21
C PHE A 46 14.60 2.08 7.49
N SER A 47 14.55 1.34 8.61
CA SER A 47 14.07 1.89 9.89
C SER A 47 14.85 3.10 10.38
N ARG A 48 16.15 3.19 10.06
CA ARG A 48 17.03 4.30 10.43
C ARG A 48 17.03 5.47 9.45
N TYR A 49 16.44 5.29 8.26
CA TYR A 49 16.38 6.35 7.26
C TYR A 49 15.57 7.54 7.75
N GLU A 50 16.05 8.74 7.44
CA GLU A 50 15.45 10.01 7.81
C GLU A 50 15.28 10.87 6.56
N ASN A 51 14.13 11.54 6.48
CA ASN A 51 13.83 12.54 5.46
C ASN A 51 12.85 13.54 6.06
N PRO A 52 13.37 14.67 6.61
CA PRO A 52 12.54 15.68 7.25
C PRO A 52 11.46 16.27 6.32
N ASN A 53 11.75 16.38 5.03
CA ASN A 53 10.82 16.92 4.02
C ASN A 53 9.59 16.04 3.84
N MET A 54 9.73 14.73 4.07
CA MET A 54 8.63 13.75 4.02
C MET A 54 8.12 13.39 5.42
N GLY A 55 8.56 14.10 6.46
CA GLY A 55 8.21 13.78 7.85
C GLY A 55 8.70 12.41 8.31
N ILE A 56 9.75 11.86 7.68
CA ILE A 56 10.34 10.56 8.02
C ILE A 56 11.47 10.79 9.03
N CYS A 57 11.35 10.18 10.20
CA CYS A 57 12.41 10.13 11.21
C CYS A 57 12.91 8.70 11.40
N GLY A 58 14.17 8.58 11.77
CA GLY A 58 14.80 7.31 12.10
C GLY A 58 14.18 6.72 13.36
N CYS A 59 14.04 5.41 13.40
CA CYS A 59 13.53 4.69 14.56
C CYS A 59 14.14 3.29 14.64
N SER A 60 13.89 2.60 15.75
CA SER A 60 14.25 1.18 15.85
C SER A 60 13.34 0.33 14.95
N LEU A 61 13.84 -0.81 14.47
CA LEU A 61 13.04 -1.75 13.69
C LEU A 61 11.79 -2.23 14.45
N ASN A 62 11.90 -2.44 15.76
CA ASN A 62 10.76 -2.83 16.59
C ASN A 62 9.72 -1.71 16.69
N SER A 63 10.16 -0.45 16.81
CA SER A 63 9.27 0.70 16.76
C SER A 63 8.55 0.79 15.41
N LEU A 64 9.27 0.61 14.30
CA LEU A 64 8.67 0.60 12.96
C LEU A 64 7.61 -0.50 12.81
N LYS A 65 7.91 -1.72 13.28
CA LYS A 65 6.95 -2.84 13.28
C LYS A 65 5.69 -2.50 14.06
N THR A 66 5.82 -1.96 15.27
CA THR A 66 4.67 -1.57 16.10
C THR A 66 3.86 -0.46 15.44
N GLN A 67 4.51 0.56 14.87
CA GLN A 67 3.82 1.67 14.22
C GLN A 67 3.10 1.23 12.95
N ALA A 68 3.71 0.34 12.17
CA ALA A 68 3.14 -0.19 10.94
C ALA A 68 1.94 -1.14 11.18
N ARG A 69 1.70 -1.64 12.39
CA ARG A 69 0.48 -2.43 12.68
C ARG A 69 -0.81 -1.62 12.55
N ASN A 70 -0.73 -0.30 12.69
CA ASN A 70 -1.90 0.58 12.76
C ASN A 70 -2.25 1.23 11.41
N VAL A 71 -1.60 0.83 10.31
CA VAL A 71 -1.91 1.24 8.93
C VAL A 71 -2.40 0.03 8.13
N GLY A 72 -3.20 0.31 7.09
CA GLY A 72 -3.91 -0.71 6.32
C GLY A 72 -2.99 -1.79 5.72
N GLU A 73 -1.79 -1.42 5.27
CA GLU A 73 -0.84 -2.38 4.69
C GLU A 73 -0.15 -3.28 5.73
N GLY A 74 -0.16 -2.89 7.00
CA GLY A 74 0.63 -3.55 8.03
C GLY A 74 2.16 -3.42 7.82
N PHE A 75 2.95 -4.00 8.73
CA PHE A 75 4.40 -4.09 8.54
C PHE A 75 4.77 -4.96 7.33
N ASN A 76 4.05 -6.06 7.11
CA ASN A 76 4.34 -6.98 6.00
C ASN A 76 4.06 -6.33 4.64
N GLY A 77 2.98 -5.55 4.49
CA GLY A 77 2.71 -4.82 3.26
C GLY A 77 3.76 -3.75 2.99
N MET A 78 4.16 -2.98 4.01
CA MET A 78 5.28 -2.04 3.90
C MET A 78 6.58 -2.75 3.49
N GLU A 79 6.86 -3.93 4.01
CA GLU A 79 8.06 -4.69 3.65
C GLU A 79 8.01 -5.20 2.21
N LYS A 80 6.83 -5.66 1.74
CA LYS A 80 6.61 -5.99 0.32
C LYS A 80 6.89 -4.77 -0.57
N LEU A 81 6.39 -3.59 -0.17
CA LEU A 81 6.65 -2.32 -0.87
C LEU A 81 8.15 -1.96 -0.86
N ARG A 82 8.85 -2.12 0.26
CA ARG A 82 10.30 -1.88 0.35
C ARG A 82 11.08 -2.75 -0.62
N VAL A 83 10.77 -4.05 -0.67
CA VAL A 83 11.41 -4.99 -1.59
C VAL A 83 11.09 -4.64 -3.04
N ALA A 84 9.85 -4.25 -3.34
CA ALA A 84 9.45 -3.82 -4.69
C ALA A 84 10.20 -2.55 -5.12
N ALA A 85 10.27 -1.53 -4.25
CA ALA A 85 11.02 -0.30 -4.48
C ALA A 85 12.51 -0.57 -4.72
N HIS A 86 13.13 -1.43 -3.90
CA HIS A 86 14.53 -1.82 -4.07
C HIS A 86 14.78 -2.50 -5.42
N LYS A 87 13.90 -3.43 -5.81
CA LYS A 87 13.96 -4.10 -7.12
C LYS A 87 13.79 -3.11 -8.27
N ALA A 88 12.88 -2.14 -8.15
CA ALA A 88 12.64 -1.12 -9.16
C ALA A 88 13.91 -0.28 -9.43
N ILE A 89 14.60 0.19 -8.38
CA ILE A 89 15.86 0.93 -8.53
C ILE A 89 16.96 0.07 -9.17
N LEU A 90 17.10 -1.19 -8.73
CA LEU A 90 18.09 -2.10 -9.31
C LEU A 90 17.80 -2.42 -10.78
N ALA A 91 16.53 -2.50 -11.17
CA ALA A 91 16.13 -2.72 -12.54
C ALA A 91 16.55 -1.56 -13.46
N VAL A 92 16.45 -0.31 -13.00
CA VAL A 92 16.93 0.86 -13.77
C VAL A 92 18.44 0.80 -14.00
N LYS A 93 19.24 0.42 -12.99
CA LYS A 93 20.69 0.25 -13.15
C LYS A 93 21.05 -0.85 -14.15
N ARG A 94 20.28 -1.96 -14.16
CA ARG A 94 20.46 -3.06 -15.11
C ARG A 94 19.97 -2.70 -16.52
N SER A 95 18.98 -1.81 -16.62
CA SER A 95 18.49 -1.31 -17.89
C SER A 95 19.32 -0.13 -18.39
N LYS A 96 20.58 -0.39 -18.79
CA LYS A 96 21.11 0.27 -20.00
C LYS A 96 20.41 -0.30 -21.27
N LYS A 97 19.11 -0.61 -21.18
CA LYS A 97 18.32 -1.04 -22.34
C LYS A 97 17.95 0.23 -23.09
N VAL A 98 18.23 0.27 -24.39
CA VAL A 98 17.82 1.37 -25.25
C VAL A 98 16.29 1.52 -25.13
N PRO A 99 15.79 2.64 -24.57
CA PRO A 99 14.36 2.90 -24.51
C PRO A 99 13.79 2.86 -25.94
N GLY A 100 12.66 2.19 -26.13
CA GLY A 100 12.00 2.09 -27.44
C GLY A 100 12.46 0.91 -28.31
N SER A 101 13.36 0.05 -27.84
CA SER A 101 13.59 -1.24 -28.51
C SER A 101 12.31 -2.08 -28.50
N ARG A 102 12.04 -2.84 -29.58
CA ARG A 102 10.86 -3.72 -29.70
C ARG A 102 10.67 -4.63 -28.47
N ARG A 103 11.78 -5.17 -27.96
CA ARG A 103 11.79 -6.03 -26.76
C ARG A 103 11.40 -5.27 -25.49
N SER A 104 11.91 -4.05 -25.29
CA SER A 104 11.53 -3.20 -24.15
C SER A 104 10.04 -2.82 -24.19
N LEU A 105 9.49 -2.53 -25.37
CA LEU A 105 8.07 -2.22 -25.54
C LEU A 105 7.18 -3.44 -25.28
N GLN A 106 7.62 -4.64 -25.67
CA GLN A 106 6.90 -5.88 -25.39
C GLN A 106 6.85 -6.20 -23.89
N GLU A 107 7.95 -6.01 -23.16
CA GLU A 107 7.99 -6.20 -21.71
C GLU A 107 7.10 -5.18 -20.97
N ILE A 108 7.12 -3.91 -21.41
CA ILE A 108 6.23 -2.86 -20.88
C ILE A 108 4.77 -3.24 -21.15
N LYS A 109 4.44 -3.65 -22.37
CA LYS A 109 3.08 -4.08 -22.74
C LYS A 109 2.60 -5.20 -21.81
N LEU A 110 3.40 -6.25 -21.61
CA LEU A 110 3.04 -7.37 -20.73
C LEU A 110 2.82 -6.91 -19.28
N THR A 111 3.66 -6.00 -18.79
CA THR A 111 3.54 -5.44 -17.44
C THR A 111 2.27 -4.61 -17.29
N LEU A 112 1.93 -3.81 -18.29
CA LEU A 112 0.71 -3.02 -18.32
C LEU A 112 -0.54 -3.91 -18.41
N GLU A 113 -0.52 -4.95 -19.24
CA GLU A 113 -1.60 -5.93 -19.32
C GLU A 113 -1.84 -6.61 -17.97
N GLN A 114 -0.78 -7.01 -17.26
CA GLN A 114 -0.89 -7.57 -15.91
C GLN A 114 -1.47 -6.56 -14.91
N LYS A 115 -1.08 -5.28 -14.99
CA LYS A 115 -1.65 -4.22 -14.14
C LYS A 115 -3.13 -4.03 -14.42
N ILE A 116 -3.54 -3.95 -15.69
CA ILE A 116 -4.94 -3.83 -16.10
C ILE A 116 -5.74 -5.02 -15.56
N SER A 117 -5.28 -6.26 -15.79
CA SER A 117 -5.97 -7.44 -15.26
C SER A 117 -6.04 -7.46 -13.73
N SER A 118 -5.06 -6.91 -13.02
CA SER A 118 -5.15 -6.75 -11.57
C SER A 118 -6.20 -5.72 -11.17
N GLN A 119 -6.18 -4.54 -11.81
CA GLN A 119 -7.11 -3.46 -11.55
C GLN A 119 -8.57 -3.85 -11.89
N ASP A 120 -8.79 -4.60 -12.96
CA ASP A 120 -10.12 -5.12 -13.32
C ASP A 120 -10.67 -6.04 -12.24
N ARG A 121 -9.82 -6.90 -11.66
CA ARG A 121 -10.21 -7.75 -10.52
C ARG A 121 -10.54 -6.92 -9.29
N ASP A 122 -9.74 -5.90 -8.98
CA ASP A 122 -10.01 -5.01 -7.84
C ASP A 122 -11.32 -4.22 -8.05
N LEU A 123 -11.58 -3.74 -9.26
CA LEU A 123 -12.83 -3.05 -9.62
C LEU A 123 -14.05 -3.96 -9.50
N LEU A 124 -13.95 -5.21 -9.95
CA LEU A 124 -15.03 -6.19 -9.80
C LEU A 124 -15.35 -6.45 -8.32
N HIS A 125 -14.34 -6.58 -7.46
CA HIS A 125 -14.56 -6.76 -6.02
C HIS A 125 -15.17 -5.53 -5.36
N LEU A 126 -14.68 -4.34 -5.68
CA LEU A 126 -15.26 -3.09 -5.19
C LEU A 126 -16.74 -2.98 -5.61
N THR A 127 -17.05 -3.34 -6.86
CA THR A 127 -18.43 -3.34 -7.36
C THR A 127 -19.31 -4.31 -6.56
N LEU A 128 -18.80 -5.50 -6.23
CA LEU A 128 -19.52 -6.48 -5.41
C LEU A 128 -19.76 -5.94 -3.99
N VAL A 129 -18.73 -5.42 -3.32
CA VAL A 129 -18.86 -4.84 -1.97
C VAL A 129 -19.85 -3.68 -1.94
N ILE A 130 -19.81 -2.79 -2.93
CA ILE A 130 -20.77 -1.68 -3.05
C ILE A 130 -22.20 -2.21 -3.21
N LYS A 131 -22.40 -3.27 -4.01
CA LYS A 131 -23.71 -3.89 -4.18
C LYS A 131 -24.23 -4.45 -2.85
N GLU A 132 -23.41 -5.16 -2.10
CA GLU A 132 -23.78 -5.74 -0.79
C GLU A 132 -24.11 -4.64 0.23
N LEU A 133 -23.32 -3.56 0.29
CA LEU A 133 -23.58 -2.41 1.16
C LEU A 133 -24.90 -1.72 0.80
N ARG A 134 -25.19 -1.58 -0.50
CA ARG A 134 -26.46 -1.01 -0.97
C ARG A 134 -27.63 -1.90 -0.56
N GLU A 135 -27.51 -3.21 -0.71
CA GLU A 135 -28.54 -4.17 -0.30
C GLU A 135 -28.78 -4.16 1.21
N LEU A 136 -27.71 -4.13 2.02
CA LEU A 136 -27.79 -3.96 3.47
C LEU A 136 -28.55 -2.67 3.83
N SER A 137 -28.19 -1.54 3.20
CA SER A 137 -28.87 -0.27 3.46
C SER A 137 -30.37 -0.33 3.14
N LEU A 138 -30.75 -0.99 2.03
CA LEU A 138 -32.13 -1.16 1.62
C LEU A 138 -32.89 -2.12 2.56
N ASN A 139 -32.24 -3.15 3.09
CA ASN A 139 -32.90 -4.09 4.00
C ASN A 139 -33.11 -3.47 5.39
N LEU A 140 -32.22 -2.58 5.84
CA LEU A 140 -32.38 -1.85 7.10
C LEU A 140 -33.55 -0.86 7.09
N THR A 141 -33.95 -0.38 5.91
CA THR A 141 -35.14 0.47 5.77
C THR A 141 -36.46 -0.32 5.81
N LYS A 142 -36.42 -1.65 5.75
CA LYS A 142 -37.63 -2.49 5.75
C LYS A 142 -38.05 -2.87 7.17
N ASP A 143 -39.35 -2.97 7.40
CA ASP A 143 -39.92 -3.15 8.75
C ASP A 143 -39.95 -4.60 9.24
N PHE A 144 -39.54 -5.58 8.41
CA PHE A 144 -39.49 -6.99 8.81
C PHE A 144 -38.24 -7.38 9.60
N VAL A 145 -37.24 -6.47 9.70
CA VAL A 145 -36.01 -6.75 10.45
C VAL A 145 -36.29 -6.48 11.94
N VAL A 146 -36.48 -7.57 12.69
CA VAL A 146 -36.84 -7.53 14.12
C VAL A 146 -35.78 -6.85 14.98
N ASP A 147 -34.50 -7.18 14.77
CA ASP A 147 -33.36 -6.51 15.40
C ASP A 147 -32.41 -5.97 14.32
N LYS A 148 -32.60 -4.68 13.99
CA LYS A 148 -31.81 -3.99 12.97
C LYS A 148 -30.33 -3.93 13.32
N LYS A 149 -29.99 -3.88 14.61
CA LYS A 149 -28.59 -3.78 15.06
C LYS A 149 -27.89 -5.13 14.89
N LEU A 150 -28.51 -6.21 15.35
CA LEU A 150 -27.95 -7.55 15.19
C LEU A 150 -27.76 -7.92 13.71
N TYR A 151 -28.75 -7.58 12.87
CA TYR A 151 -28.70 -7.79 11.42
C TYR A 151 -27.57 -6.97 10.76
N TYR A 152 -27.43 -5.70 11.11
CA TYR A 152 -26.30 -4.89 10.64
C TYR A 152 -24.95 -5.50 11.05
N ASP A 153 -24.80 -5.88 12.32
CA ASP A 153 -23.56 -6.42 12.86
C ASP A 153 -23.17 -7.76 12.20
N SER A 154 -24.14 -8.59 11.77
CA SER A 154 -23.85 -9.82 11.04
C SER A 154 -23.47 -9.55 9.59
N GLU A 155 -24.21 -8.70 8.89
CA GLU A 155 -23.97 -8.42 7.47
C GLU A 155 -22.68 -7.63 7.25
N ILE A 156 -22.37 -6.66 8.11
CA ILE A 156 -21.12 -5.91 7.99
C ILE A 156 -19.90 -6.80 8.23
N ARG A 157 -20.00 -7.78 9.14
CA ARG A 157 -18.93 -8.77 9.36
C ARG A 157 -18.72 -9.65 8.13
N ARG A 158 -19.79 -10.04 7.44
CA ARG A 158 -19.70 -10.79 6.17
C ARG A 158 -19.03 -9.95 5.09
N ILE A 159 -19.46 -8.71 4.91
CA ILE A 159 -18.89 -7.76 3.93
C ILE A 159 -17.41 -7.49 4.22
N ASP A 160 -17.05 -7.33 5.49
CA ASP A 160 -15.64 -7.16 5.92
C ASP A 160 -14.79 -8.41 5.62
N SER A 161 -15.36 -9.62 5.70
CA SER A 161 -14.64 -10.84 5.29
C SER A 161 -14.30 -10.80 3.80
N MET A 162 -15.24 -10.35 2.97
CA MET A 162 -15.04 -10.21 1.52
C MET A 162 -13.88 -9.25 1.19
N LEU A 163 -13.60 -8.28 2.06
CA LEU A 163 -12.45 -7.37 1.95
C LEU A 163 -11.14 -7.96 2.48
N ARG A 164 -11.19 -8.84 3.49
CA ARG A 164 -10.00 -9.43 4.15
C ARG A 164 -9.44 -10.63 3.40
N ASP A 165 -10.30 -11.45 2.81
CA ASP A 165 -9.89 -12.68 2.11
C ASP A 165 -9.24 -12.40 0.73
N TRP A 166 -9.10 -11.11 0.36
CA TRP A 166 -8.58 -10.64 -0.93
C TRP A 166 -7.08 -10.22 -0.93
N GLY A 167 -6.39 -10.21 0.22
CA GLY A 167 -4.98 -9.73 0.36
C GLY A 167 -3.96 -10.78 0.77
#